data_AF-A0A316NR95-F1
#
_entry.id   AF-A0A316NR95-F1
#
_cell.length_a   1.000
_cell.length_b   1.000
_cell.length_c   1.000
_cell.angle_alpha   90.00
_cell.angle_beta   90.00
_cell.angle_gamma   90.00
#
_symmetry.space_group_name_H-M   'P 1'
#
loop_
_entity.id
_entity.type
_entity.pdbx_description
1 polymer ?
#
loop_
_entity_poly.entity_id
_entity_poly.type
_entity_poly.pdbx_seq_one_letter_code
_entity_poly.pdbx_strand_id
1 'polypeptide(L)'
;MGFMHRDIVFIWRLQQLFKQGLRCFNRRYEWRINTVQTSKDGTVVACTKEMKPVYGDVLELDITCTAKDGVLILRGAANEMAAKGSYKKIEAHEQTVLYEVAFNEQVGSAACSVTDSSYGSKTPTLVFSISNYTLHCFPNA
;
A
#
# COMPACT_ATOMS: atom_id res chain seq x y z
N MET A 1 -24.48 18.38 -37.39
CA MET A 1 -24.64 17.08 -36.71
C MET A 1 -23.41 16.84 -35.84
N GLY A 2 -23.58 17.07 -34.53
CA GLY A 2 -22.60 16.71 -33.51
C GLY A 2 -22.76 15.24 -33.10
N PHE A 3 -21.94 14.83 -32.12
CA PHE A 3 -21.82 13.49 -31.53
C PHE A 3 -20.83 12.55 -32.22
N MET A 4 -19.54 12.93 -32.27
CA MET A 4 -18.45 11.96 -32.40
C MET A 4 -17.14 12.39 -31.71
N HIS A 5 -17.22 13.31 -30.74
CA HIS A 5 -16.02 13.89 -30.09
C HIS A 5 -16.03 13.79 -28.56
N ARG A 6 -17.04 13.16 -27.95
CA ARG A 6 -17.15 13.05 -26.49
C ARG A 6 -16.68 11.70 -25.91
N ASP A 7 -16.58 10.66 -26.72
CA ASP A 7 -16.26 9.31 -26.23
C ASP A 7 -14.74 8.99 -26.19
N ILE A 8 -13.94 9.57 -27.07
CA ILE A 8 -12.48 9.31 -27.09
C ILE A 8 -11.78 9.98 -25.90
N VAL A 9 -12.20 11.18 -25.49
CA VAL A 9 -11.64 11.87 -24.31
C VAL A 9 -11.99 11.14 -23.01
N PHE A 10 -13.16 10.49 -22.95
CA PHE A 10 -13.61 9.70 -21.80
C PHE A 10 -12.80 8.40 -21.66
N ILE A 11 -12.49 7.72 -22.77
CA ILE A 11 -11.63 6.52 -22.81
C ILE A 11 -10.17 6.87 -22.44
N TRP A 12 -9.65 8.01 -22.90
CA TRP A 12 -8.32 8.48 -22.50
C TRP A 12 -8.25 8.91 -21.02
N ARG A 13 -9.28 9.58 -20.47
CA ARG A 13 -9.37 9.89 -19.02
C ARG A 13 -9.47 8.63 -18.17
N LEU A 14 -10.21 7.61 -18.61
CA LEU A 14 -10.31 6.32 -17.92
C LEU A 14 -8.97 5.58 -17.95
N GLN A 15 -8.22 5.57 -19.06
CA GLN A 15 -6.87 5.00 -19.08
C GLN A 15 -5.86 5.78 -18.22
N GLN A 16 -6.03 7.10 -18.07
CA GLN A 16 -5.22 7.92 -17.19
C GLN A 16 -5.57 7.71 -15.70
N LEU A 17 -6.84 7.47 -15.37
CA LEU A 17 -7.30 7.08 -14.03
C LEU A 17 -6.91 5.63 -13.70
N PHE A 18 -6.86 4.73 -14.68
CA PHE A 18 -6.31 3.37 -14.52
C PHE A 18 -4.79 3.39 -14.31
N LYS A 19 -4.04 4.29 -14.96
CA LYS A 19 -2.61 4.49 -14.68
C LYS A 19 -2.34 5.09 -13.29
N GLN A 20 -3.24 5.92 -12.78
CA GLN A 20 -3.14 6.47 -11.42
C GLN A 20 -3.49 5.42 -10.36
N GLY A 21 -4.50 4.60 -10.66
CA GLY A 21 -4.91 3.46 -9.84
C GLY A 21 -3.93 2.29 -9.78
N LEU A 22 -2.84 2.32 -10.54
CA LEU A 22 -1.74 1.36 -10.43
C LEU A 22 -0.53 1.94 -9.69
N ARG A 23 -0.47 3.24 -9.35
CA ARG A 23 0.80 3.88 -8.92
C ARG A 23 1.48 3.22 -7.73
N CYS A 24 0.71 2.69 -6.79
CA CYS A 24 1.26 2.16 -5.54
C CYS A 24 1.82 0.74 -5.64
N PHE A 25 1.24 -0.09 -6.50
CA PHE A 25 1.68 -1.47 -6.72
C PHE A 25 2.18 -1.70 -8.16
N ASN A 26 2.47 -0.62 -8.91
CA ASN A 26 3.25 -0.70 -10.14
C ASN A 26 4.72 -0.91 -9.76
N ARG A 27 5.46 -1.56 -10.66
CA ARG A 27 6.86 -2.07 -10.59
C ARG A 27 7.96 -1.10 -10.11
N ARG A 28 7.63 0.07 -9.56
CA ARG A 28 8.58 1.13 -9.17
C ARG A 28 8.70 1.37 -7.66
N TYR A 29 7.82 0.81 -6.82
CA TYR A 29 7.88 1.04 -5.38
C TYR A 29 7.96 -0.28 -4.62
N GLU A 30 9.08 -0.47 -3.94
CA GLU A 30 9.15 -1.37 -2.80
C GLU A 30 8.61 -0.62 -1.59
N TRP A 31 7.89 -1.31 -0.71
CA TRP A 31 7.31 -0.72 0.48
C TRP A 31 8.01 -1.26 1.70
N ARG A 32 8.38 -0.41 2.64
CA ARG A 32 8.87 -0.84 3.94
C ARG A 32 7.78 -0.65 4.99
N ILE A 33 7.50 -1.71 5.74
CA ILE A 33 6.58 -1.64 6.87
C ILE A 33 7.28 -0.84 7.97
N ASN A 34 6.65 0.23 8.44
CA ASN A 34 7.21 1.12 9.45
C ASN A 34 6.65 0.83 10.84
N THR A 35 5.34 0.57 10.92
CA THR A 35 4.66 0.20 12.16
C THR A 35 3.57 -0.84 11.91
N VAL A 36 3.34 -1.67 12.93
CA VAL A 36 2.23 -2.61 13.01
C VAL A 36 1.43 -2.27 14.26
N GLN A 37 0.14 -2.03 14.07
CA GLN A 37 -0.80 -1.63 15.12
C GLN A 37 -1.88 -2.68 15.27
N THR A 38 -2.41 -2.84 16.48
CA THR A 38 -3.64 -3.62 16.69
C THR A 38 -4.82 -2.86 16.09
N SER A 39 -5.69 -3.55 15.35
CA SER A 39 -6.92 -2.95 14.83
C SER A 39 -7.96 -2.70 15.92
N LYS A 40 -7.77 -3.31 17.11
CA LYS A 40 -8.67 -3.17 18.27
C LYS A 40 -8.55 -1.82 18.96
N ASP A 41 -7.34 -1.33 19.15
CA ASP A 41 -7.05 -0.17 20.01
C ASP A 41 -5.93 0.74 19.46
N GLY A 42 -5.34 0.39 18.32
CA GLY A 42 -4.31 1.20 17.67
C GLY A 42 -2.93 1.10 18.34
N THR A 43 -2.74 0.22 19.33
CA THR A 43 -1.45 0.04 20.00
C THR A 43 -0.42 -0.46 19.01
N VAL A 44 0.72 0.23 18.94
CA VAL A 44 1.87 -0.22 18.16
C VAL A 44 2.49 -1.42 18.85
N VAL A 45 2.47 -2.57 18.19
CA VAL A 45 3.06 -3.83 18.70
C VAL A 45 4.44 -4.10 18.11
N ALA A 46 4.72 -3.52 16.94
CA ALA A 46 6.01 -3.64 16.28
C ALA A 46 6.31 -2.38 15.45
N CYS A 47 7.58 -2.01 15.36
CA CYS A 47 8.05 -0.88 14.55
C CYS A 47 9.46 -1.11 13.99
N THR A 48 9.84 -0.31 13.01
CA THR A 48 11.22 -0.26 12.54
C THR A 48 12.16 0.24 13.64
N LYS A 49 13.45 -0.07 13.50
CA LYS A 49 14.52 0.42 14.38
C LYS A 49 14.51 1.95 14.51
N GLU A 50 14.17 2.65 13.42
CA GLU A 50 14.10 4.11 13.37
C GLU A 50 12.98 4.69 14.25
N MET A 51 11.91 3.91 14.45
CA MET A 51 10.74 4.32 15.24
C MET A 51 10.82 3.87 16.71
N LYS A 52 11.85 3.09 17.10
CA LYS A 52 12.10 2.69 18.50
C LYS A 52 12.17 3.87 19.48
N PRO A 53 12.78 5.03 19.15
CA PRO A 53 12.77 6.19 20.05
C PRO A 53 11.37 6.77 20.29
N VAL A 54 10.42 6.54 19.38
CA VAL A 54 9.04 7.05 19.45
C VAL A 54 8.13 6.08 20.21
N TYR A 55 8.24 4.78 19.93
CA TYR A 55 7.33 3.77 20.49
C TYR A 55 7.92 2.96 21.66
N GLY A 56 9.19 3.17 21.99
CA GLY A 56 9.86 2.49 23.09
C GLY A 56 10.19 1.03 22.76
N ASP A 57 10.03 0.16 23.76
CA ASP A 57 10.41 -1.25 23.67
C ASP A 57 9.34 -2.15 23.04
N VAL A 58 8.93 -1.82 21.81
CA VAL A 58 8.04 -2.64 20.97
C VAL A 58 8.87 -3.55 20.06
N LEU A 59 8.28 -4.60 19.47
CA LEU A 59 9.05 -5.52 18.62
C LEU A 59 9.72 -4.77 17.45
N GLU A 60 11.02 -5.00 17.24
CA GLU A 60 11.70 -4.47 16.04
C GLU A 60 11.31 -5.31 14.83
N LEU A 61 10.88 -4.65 13.75
CA LEU A 61 10.59 -5.30 12.47
C LEU A 61 11.38 -4.65 11.35
N ASP A 62 11.80 -5.47 10.40
CA ASP A 62 12.31 -5.01 9.13
C ASP A 62 11.70 -5.87 8.03
N ILE A 63 10.60 -5.39 7.47
CA ILE A 63 9.83 -6.11 6.47
C ILE A 63 9.64 -5.21 5.26
N THR A 64 10.02 -5.71 4.09
CA THR A 64 9.71 -5.10 2.81
C THR A 64 8.55 -5.82 2.14
N CYS A 65 7.77 -5.07 1.38
CA CYS A 65 6.58 -5.51 0.69
C CYS A 65 6.71 -5.11 -0.77
N THR A 66 6.63 -6.12 -1.64
CA THR A 66 6.68 -5.94 -3.08
C THR A 66 5.39 -6.48 -3.68
N ALA A 67 4.77 -5.72 -4.56
CA ALA A 67 3.60 -6.18 -5.27
C ALA A 67 3.82 -6.05 -6.77
N LYS A 68 3.55 -7.14 -7.48
CA LYS A 68 3.76 -7.22 -8.91
C LYS A 68 2.85 -8.27 -9.53
N ASP A 69 2.22 -7.91 -10.63
CA ASP A 69 1.44 -8.82 -11.47
C ASP A 69 0.37 -9.61 -10.65
N GLY A 70 -0.28 -8.94 -9.69
CA GLY A 70 -1.31 -9.53 -8.81
C GLY A 70 -0.77 -10.34 -7.62
N VAL A 71 0.55 -10.48 -7.49
CA VAL A 71 1.24 -11.18 -6.40
C VAL A 71 1.81 -10.17 -5.41
N LEU A 72 1.56 -10.39 -4.12
CA LEU A 72 2.11 -9.62 -3.01
C LEU A 72 3.15 -10.49 -2.28
N ILE A 73 4.35 -9.96 -2.03
CA ILE A 73 5.43 -10.69 -1.37
C ILE A 73 5.96 -9.82 -0.23
N LEU A 74 5.91 -10.37 0.99
CA LEU A 74 6.55 -9.81 2.17
C LEU A 74 7.91 -10.50 2.36
N ARG A 75 8.96 -9.72 2.57
CA ARG A 75 10.31 -10.22 2.85
C ARG A 75 10.81 -9.63 4.17
N GLY A 76 11.48 -10.44 4.97
CA GLY A 76 12.11 -10.00 6.21
C GLY A 76 13.49 -9.35 5.99
N ALA A 77 14.17 -9.01 7.09
CA ALA A 77 15.46 -8.30 7.12
C ALA A 77 16.56 -8.93 6.25
N ALA A 78 16.60 -10.26 6.17
CA ALA A 78 17.59 -11.00 5.36
C ALA A 78 17.11 -11.30 3.93
N ASN A 79 16.11 -10.54 3.43
CA ASN A 79 15.47 -10.75 2.12
C ASN A 79 14.79 -12.13 1.98
N GLU A 80 14.54 -12.78 3.10
CA GLU A 80 13.88 -14.08 3.20
C GLU A 80 12.39 -13.89 2.96
N MET A 81 11.78 -14.76 2.14
CA MET A 81 10.35 -14.69 1.87
C MET A 81 9.56 -15.02 3.15
N ALA A 82 9.00 -13.98 3.78
CA ALA A 82 8.23 -14.11 5.00
C ALA A 82 6.79 -14.53 4.72
N ALA A 83 6.17 -13.95 3.68
CA ALA A 83 4.83 -14.32 3.26
C ALA A 83 4.61 -14.05 1.78
N LYS A 84 3.74 -14.85 1.16
CA LYS A 84 3.28 -14.66 -0.20
C LYS A 84 1.76 -14.58 -0.20
N GLY A 85 1.23 -13.59 -0.87
CA GLY A 85 -0.19 -13.34 -1.02
C GLY A 85 -0.54 -12.93 -2.44
N SER A 86 -1.81 -12.60 -2.63
CA SER A 86 -2.34 -11.97 -3.83
C SER A 86 -2.99 -10.65 -3.48
N TYR A 87 -3.04 -9.74 -4.44
CA TYR A 87 -3.78 -8.50 -4.30
C TYR A 87 -4.65 -8.26 -5.53
N LYS A 88 -5.84 -7.69 -5.31
CA LYS A 88 -6.78 -7.35 -6.36
C LYS A 88 -7.29 -5.93 -6.13
N LYS A 89 -7.25 -5.09 -7.16
CA LYS A 89 -7.81 -3.75 -7.08
C LYS A 89 -9.34 -3.83 -6.95
N ILE A 90 -9.90 -3.19 -5.94
CA ILE A 90 -11.34 -3.08 -5.72
C ILE A 90 -11.84 -1.78 -6.36
N GLU A 91 -11.28 -0.65 -5.90
CA GLU A 91 -11.72 0.69 -6.29
C GLU A 91 -10.53 1.62 -6.47
N ALA A 92 -10.70 2.64 -7.30
CA ALA A 92 -9.78 3.77 -7.38
C ALA A 92 -10.58 5.07 -7.38
N HIS A 93 -10.22 5.92 -6.43
CA HIS A 93 -10.61 7.31 -6.31
C HIS A 93 -9.43 8.20 -6.73
N GLU A 94 -9.66 9.51 -6.87
CA GLU A 94 -8.69 10.42 -7.51
C GLU A 94 -7.27 10.37 -6.91
N GLN A 95 -7.15 10.22 -5.59
CA GLN A 95 -5.85 10.16 -4.88
C GLN A 95 -5.65 8.86 -4.08
N THR A 96 -6.66 7.99 -4.03
CA THR A 96 -6.66 6.80 -3.18
C THR A 96 -7.09 5.57 -3.96
N VAL A 97 -6.37 4.47 -3.81
CA VAL A 97 -6.69 3.18 -4.42
C VAL A 97 -6.90 2.16 -3.34
N LEU A 98 -8.03 1.46 -3.40
CA LEU A 98 -8.35 0.36 -2.51
C LEU A 98 -8.08 -0.97 -3.21
N TYR A 99 -7.38 -1.84 -2.51
CA TYR A 99 -7.07 -3.19 -2.91
C TYR A 99 -7.60 -4.17 -1.87
N GLU A 100 -8.07 -5.31 -2.33
CA GLU A 100 -8.22 -6.52 -1.54
C GLU A 100 -6.86 -7.20 -1.51
N VAL A 101 -6.43 -7.65 -0.34
CA VAL A 101 -5.22 -8.44 -0.19
C VAL A 101 -5.58 -9.76 0.46
N ALA A 102 -4.98 -10.85 -0.01
CA ALA A 102 -5.19 -12.17 0.56
C ALA A 102 -3.83 -12.80 0.84
N PHE A 103 -3.63 -13.24 2.08
CA PHE A 103 -2.49 -14.03 2.49
C PHE A 103 -3.01 -15.35 3.05
N ASN A 104 -2.69 -16.46 2.39
CA ASN A 104 -3.25 -17.77 2.70
C ASN A 104 -4.80 -17.71 2.73
N GLU A 105 -5.43 -18.05 3.86
CA GLU A 105 -6.88 -18.01 4.07
C GLU A 105 -7.38 -16.68 4.65
N GLN A 106 -6.49 -15.72 4.91
CA GLN A 106 -6.85 -14.42 5.48
C GLN A 106 -7.01 -13.38 4.38
N VAL A 107 -8.19 -12.77 4.33
CA VAL A 107 -8.49 -11.64 3.45
C VAL A 107 -8.44 -10.35 4.25
N GLY A 108 -7.87 -9.32 3.65
CA GLY A 108 -7.76 -7.99 4.21
C GLY A 108 -7.91 -6.93 3.12
N SER A 109 -7.72 -5.68 3.53
CA SER A 109 -7.84 -4.51 2.66
C SER A 109 -6.55 -3.71 2.70
N ALA A 110 -6.15 -3.14 1.57
CA ALA A 110 -5.04 -2.21 1.48
C ALA A 110 -5.48 -0.92 0.82
N ALA A 111 -5.25 0.20 1.48
CA ALA A 111 -5.49 1.52 0.94
C ALA A 111 -4.14 2.17 0.63
N CYS A 112 -3.94 2.57 -0.62
CA CYS A 112 -2.83 3.42 -0.96
C CYS A 112 -3.31 4.82 -1.30
N SER A 113 -2.77 5.82 -0.61
CA SER A 113 -3.09 7.21 -0.85
C SER A 113 -1.82 8.00 -1.15
N VAL A 114 -1.89 8.96 -2.07
CA VAL A 114 -0.80 9.91 -2.29
C VAL A 114 -1.09 11.15 -1.48
N THR A 115 -0.36 11.34 -0.38
CA THR A 115 -0.52 12.52 0.47
C THR A 115 0.47 13.60 0.01
N ASP A 116 -0.05 14.77 -0.32
CA ASP A 116 0.75 15.97 -0.49
C ASP A 116 1.18 16.45 0.91
N SER A 117 2.46 16.31 1.23
CA SER A 117 3.00 16.96 2.43
C SER A 117 2.93 18.49 2.25
N SER A 118 2.81 19.24 3.33
CA SER A 118 2.75 20.71 3.30
C SER A 118 3.97 21.38 2.63
N TYR A 119 5.05 20.63 2.40
CA TYR A 119 6.26 21.05 1.69
C TYR A 119 6.27 20.67 0.20
N GLY A 120 5.15 20.20 -0.35
CA GLY A 120 5.00 19.85 -1.77
C GLY A 120 5.58 18.49 -2.16
N SER A 121 6.12 17.71 -1.21
CA SER A 121 6.54 16.33 -1.47
C SER A 121 5.32 15.41 -1.45
N LYS A 122 5.07 14.72 -2.57
CA LYS A 122 4.03 13.69 -2.70
C LYS A 122 4.58 12.36 -2.22
N THR A 123 4.38 12.03 -0.95
CA THR A 123 4.78 10.73 -0.42
C THR A 123 3.58 9.78 -0.47
N PRO A 124 3.64 8.71 -1.27
CA PRO A 124 2.58 7.72 -1.26
C PRO A 124 2.63 6.97 0.08
N THR A 125 1.48 6.76 0.70
CA THR A 125 1.33 6.01 1.95
C THR A 125 0.48 4.80 1.67
N LEU A 126 0.95 3.64 2.12
CA LEU A 126 0.24 2.38 1.95
C LEU A 126 -0.11 1.84 3.32
N VAL A 127 -1.40 1.61 3.54
CA VAL A 127 -1.92 1.05 4.78
C VAL A 127 -2.59 -0.28 4.46
N PHE A 128 -2.22 -1.33 5.17
CA PHE A 128 -2.84 -2.63 5.07
C PHE A 128 -3.60 -2.91 6.36
N SER A 129 -4.75 -3.54 6.24
CA SER A 129 -5.50 -4.09 7.37
C SER A 129 -5.78 -5.55 7.07
N ILE A 130 -5.20 -6.44 7.88
CA ILE A 130 -5.40 -7.88 7.75
C ILE A 130 -5.59 -8.48 9.14
N SER A 131 -6.62 -9.31 9.27
CA SER A 131 -7.03 -9.88 10.54
C SER A 131 -7.23 -8.79 11.60
N ASN A 132 -6.41 -8.80 12.67
CA ASN A 132 -6.49 -7.86 13.79
C ASN A 132 -5.36 -6.82 13.78
N TYR A 133 -4.69 -6.64 12.64
CA TYR A 133 -3.54 -5.75 12.53
C TYR A 133 -3.68 -4.76 11.38
N THR A 134 -3.17 -3.56 11.64
CA THR A 134 -3.01 -2.50 10.65
C THR A 134 -1.52 -2.21 10.47
N LEU A 135 -1.03 -2.29 9.24
CA LEU A 135 0.37 -2.11 8.89
C LEU A 135 0.53 -0.81 8.10
N HIS A 136 1.35 0.10 8.61
CA HIS A 136 1.67 1.35 7.94
C HIS A 136 2.98 1.18 7.18
N CYS A 137 2.93 1.46 5.89
CA CYS A 137 4.04 1.25 4.99
C CYS A 137 4.38 2.53 4.24
N PHE A 138 5.68 2.76 4.13
CA PHE A 138 6.25 3.88 3.39
C PHE A 138 7.03 3.36 2.19
N PRO A 139 7.13 4.13 1.10
CA PRO A 139 7.93 3.76 -0.04
C PRO A 139 9.39 3.63 0.41
N ASN A 140 9.98 2.46 0.16
CA ASN A 140 11.41 2.25 0.22
C ASN A 140 11.99 2.85 -1.07
N ALA A 141 12.86 3.84 -0.92
CA ALA A 141 13.43 4.62 -2.02
C ALA A 141 14.40 3.80 -2.89
#